data_AF-A0A377G7X2-F1
#
_entry.id   AF-A0A377G7X2-F1
#
_cell.length_a   1.000
_cell.length_b   1.000
_cell.length_c   1.000
_cell.angle_alpha   90.00
_cell.angle_beta   90.00
_cell.angle_gamma   90.00
#
_symmetry.space_group_name_H-M   'P 1'
#
loop_
_entity.id
_entity.type
_entity.pdbx_description
1 polymer ?
#
loop_
_entity_poly.entity_id
_entity_poly.type
_entity_poly.pdbx_seq_one_letter_code
_entity_poly.pdbx_strand_id
1 'polypeptide(L)'
;MDNTKALPLFKSALEDYIKQNQKITDEITKKLRKLTQCPDITELFVKQTQVEKFTKNIINQNQSMADAITYTIWPYFLKRGWFISAKYLYFQQVMRFKKAIANLPSLEDNDYFEKELEIEESLLTFTRSLVGSIEEDVCSKWVPRKEIIQQAFIAHKEGKYALSIPVLLAQSDGICHDIFGCHLFTKFEGNIKEKVKILDKNRTPLSSAFLKLLTNQLSLSEYTRDLNEKRENDPFYGPLNRHGILHGLDLDYPKEANSLRCISLLSYLIMINEFLN
;
A
#
# COMPACT_ATOMS: atom_id res chain seq x y z
N MET A 1 9.98 -64.87 -33.88
CA MET A 1 8.61 -64.37 -33.65
C MET A 1 8.27 -63.44 -34.79
N ASP A 2 7.14 -63.72 -35.44
CA ASP A 2 6.80 -63.24 -36.78
C ASP A 2 6.27 -61.79 -36.76
N ASN A 3 7.10 -60.83 -37.19
CA ASN A 3 6.78 -59.40 -37.22
C ASN A 3 5.73 -59.00 -38.26
N THR A 4 5.21 -59.94 -39.06
CA THR A 4 4.17 -59.66 -40.06
C THR A 4 2.75 -59.57 -39.50
N LYS A 5 2.50 -60.04 -38.26
CA LYS A 5 1.16 -59.96 -37.62
C LYS A 5 0.93 -58.73 -36.74
N ALA A 6 1.97 -58.00 -36.34
CA ALA A 6 1.83 -56.86 -35.42
C ALA A 6 1.39 -55.56 -36.11
N LEU A 7 1.81 -55.34 -37.36
CA LEU A 7 1.53 -54.11 -38.12
C LEU A 7 0.04 -53.92 -38.49
N PRO A 8 -0.72 -54.97 -38.90
CA PRO A 8 -2.15 -54.84 -39.18
C PRO A 8 -2.99 -54.57 -37.92
N LEU A 9 -2.63 -55.19 -36.79
CA LEU A 9 -3.29 -55.00 -35.49
C LEU A 9 -3.10 -53.57 -34.97
N PHE A 10 -1.90 -53.00 -35.11
CA PHE A 10 -1.61 -51.62 -34.72
C PHE A 10 -2.33 -50.60 -35.61
N LYS A 11 -2.43 -50.86 -36.92
CA LYS A 11 -3.16 -50.01 -37.86
C LYS A 11 -4.66 -50.00 -37.57
N SER A 12 -5.26 -51.17 -37.29
CA SER A 12 -6.67 -51.28 -36.88
C SER A 12 -6.95 -50.52 -35.58
N ALA A 13 -6.09 -50.66 -34.57
CA ALA A 13 -6.26 -49.97 -33.29
C ALA A 13 -6.13 -48.43 -33.44
N LEU A 14 -5.23 -47.96 -34.31
CA LEU A 14 -5.06 -46.54 -34.61
C LEU A 14 -6.27 -45.97 -35.38
N GLU A 15 -6.80 -46.71 -36.36
CA GLU A 15 -8.00 -46.33 -37.11
C GLU A 15 -9.25 -46.26 -36.22
N ASP A 16 -9.40 -47.20 -35.29
CA ASP A 16 -10.48 -47.20 -34.30
C ASP A 16 -10.36 -46.03 -33.33
N TYR A 17 -9.15 -45.72 -32.85
CA TYR A 17 -8.88 -44.56 -32.00
C TYR A 17 -9.18 -43.23 -32.72
N ILE A 18 -8.81 -43.11 -33.99
CA ILE A 18 -9.10 -41.92 -34.81
C ILE A 18 -10.62 -41.76 -35.02
N LYS A 19 -11.34 -42.84 -35.33
CA LYS A 19 -12.81 -42.81 -35.45
C LYS A 19 -13.50 -42.43 -34.15
N GLN A 20 -13.01 -42.93 -33.01
CA GLN A 20 -13.54 -42.57 -31.70
C GLN A 20 -13.36 -41.07 -31.40
N ASN A 21 -12.18 -40.52 -31.70
CA ASN A 21 -11.90 -39.11 -31.51
C ASN A 21 -12.68 -38.20 -32.47
N GLN A 22 -12.88 -38.60 -33.73
CA GLN A 22 -13.77 -37.87 -34.65
C GLN A 22 -15.21 -37.85 -34.13
N LYS A 23 -15.73 -38.98 -33.65
CA LYS A 23 -17.08 -39.05 -33.06
C LYS A 23 -17.23 -38.17 -31.82
N ILE A 24 -16.22 -38.12 -30.95
CA ILE A 24 -16.20 -37.21 -29.78
C ILE A 24 -16.16 -35.75 -30.25
N THR A 25 -15.35 -35.43 -31.25
CA THR A 25 -15.23 -34.06 -31.81
C THR A 25 -16.54 -33.62 -32.46
N ASP A 26 -17.22 -34.51 -33.19
CA ASP A 26 -18.52 -34.24 -33.79
C ASP A 26 -19.62 -34.07 -32.74
N GLU A 27 -19.61 -34.86 -31.65
CA GLU A 27 -20.53 -34.69 -30.53
C GLU A 27 -20.30 -33.37 -29.78
N ILE A 28 -19.05 -32.99 -29.54
CA ILE A 28 -18.69 -31.71 -28.93
C ILE A 28 -19.13 -30.55 -29.84
N THR A 29 -18.86 -30.64 -31.14
CA THR A 29 -19.24 -29.61 -32.12
C THR A 29 -20.76 -29.48 -32.25
N LYS A 30 -21.50 -30.60 -32.19
CA LYS A 30 -22.97 -30.63 -32.21
C LYS A 30 -23.57 -30.07 -30.91
N LYS A 31 -22.95 -30.35 -29.75
CA LYS A 31 -23.34 -29.74 -28.46
C LYS A 31 -23.04 -28.23 -28.43
N LEU A 32 -21.88 -27.81 -28.94
CA LEU A 32 -21.50 -26.40 -29.09
C LEU A 32 -22.44 -25.65 -30.04
N ARG A 33 -22.85 -26.24 -31.17
CA ARG A 33 -23.85 -25.66 -32.08
C ARG A 33 -25.22 -25.46 -31.41
N LYS A 34 -25.65 -26.40 -30.57
CA LYS A 34 -26.88 -26.27 -29.77
C LYS A 34 -26.76 -25.19 -28.69
N LEU A 35 -25.58 -25.07 -28.09
CA LEU A 35 -25.25 -24.03 -27.13
C LEU A 35 -25.27 -22.63 -27.78
N THR A 36 -24.69 -22.44 -28.96
CA THR A 36 -24.72 -21.16 -29.70
C THR A 36 -26.11 -20.71 -30.18
N GLN A 37 -27.13 -21.57 -30.10
CA GLN A 37 -28.52 -21.24 -30.41
C GLN A 37 -29.35 -20.93 -29.15
N CYS A 38 -28.72 -20.93 -27.96
CA CYS A 38 -29.35 -20.62 -26.70
C CYS A 38 -29.20 -19.11 -26.40
N PRO A 39 -30.28 -18.34 -26.18
CA PRO A 39 -30.22 -16.89 -25.87
C PRO A 39 -29.32 -16.55 -24.67
N ASP A 40 -29.17 -17.50 -23.75
CA ASP A 40 -28.43 -17.41 -22.49
C ASP A 40 -26.88 -17.41 -22.67
N ILE A 41 -26.38 -17.89 -23.81
CA ILE A 41 -24.93 -17.90 -24.07
C ILE A 41 -24.41 -16.54 -24.52
N THR A 42 -25.22 -15.77 -25.26
CA THR A 42 -24.89 -14.37 -25.57
C THR A 42 -24.83 -13.56 -24.27
N GLU A 43 -25.71 -13.84 -23.31
CA GLU A 43 -25.68 -13.22 -21.98
C GLU A 43 -24.44 -13.62 -21.18
N LEU A 44 -24.03 -14.90 -21.21
CA LEU A 44 -22.77 -15.38 -20.62
C LEU A 44 -21.52 -14.76 -21.27
N PHE A 45 -21.47 -14.65 -22.60
CA PHE A 45 -20.37 -13.99 -23.32
C PHE A 45 -20.32 -12.48 -23.04
N VAL A 46 -21.47 -11.80 -23.01
CA VAL A 46 -21.56 -10.39 -22.63
C VAL A 46 -21.10 -10.19 -21.19
N LYS A 47 -21.52 -11.06 -20.26
CA LYS A 47 -21.04 -11.08 -18.87
C LYS A 47 -19.53 -11.33 -18.81
N GLN A 48 -18.99 -12.25 -19.60
CA GLN A 48 -17.55 -12.51 -19.67
C GLN A 48 -16.77 -11.30 -20.20
N THR A 49 -17.22 -10.67 -21.30
CA THR A 49 -16.59 -9.45 -21.84
C THR A 49 -16.70 -8.26 -20.86
N GLN A 50 -17.81 -8.16 -20.11
CA GLN A 50 -17.97 -7.17 -19.05
C GLN A 50 -17.00 -7.44 -17.88
N VAL A 51 -16.83 -8.69 -17.47
CA VAL A 51 -15.86 -9.10 -16.44
C VAL A 51 -14.42 -8.84 -16.90
N GLU A 52 -14.08 -9.13 -18.16
CA GLU A 52 -12.76 -8.83 -18.73
C GLU A 52 -12.50 -7.32 -18.76
N LYS A 53 -13.48 -6.52 -19.20
CA LYS A 53 -13.38 -5.06 -19.20
C LYS A 53 -13.25 -4.50 -17.78
N PHE A 54 -14.01 -5.04 -16.82
CA PHE A 54 -13.94 -4.66 -15.41
C PHE A 54 -12.59 -5.02 -14.80
N THR A 55 -12.11 -6.24 -15.05
CA THR A 55 -10.79 -6.71 -14.59
C THR A 55 -9.67 -5.86 -15.17
N LYS A 56 -9.72 -5.55 -16.47
CA LYS A 56 -8.75 -4.66 -17.12
C LYS A 56 -8.80 -3.25 -16.53
N ASN A 57 -9.98 -2.73 -16.21
CA ASN A 57 -10.12 -1.45 -15.53
C ASN A 57 -9.50 -1.46 -14.12
N ILE A 58 -9.72 -2.52 -13.33
CA ILE A 58 -9.11 -2.66 -12.00
C ILE A 58 -7.59 -2.71 -12.11
N ILE A 59 -7.05 -3.52 -13.04
CA ILE A 59 -5.60 -3.64 -13.27
C ILE A 59 -5.01 -2.28 -13.64
N ASN A 60 -5.65 -1.56 -14.58
CA ASN A 60 -5.20 -0.24 -15.01
C ASN A 60 -5.26 0.79 -13.87
N GLN A 61 -6.31 0.76 -13.04
CA GLN A 61 -6.43 1.61 -11.86
C GLN A 61 -5.34 1.29 -10.83
N ASN A 62 -5.09 0.01 -10.56
CA ASN A 62 -4.06 -0.44 -9.63
C ASN A 62 -2.67 0.04 -10.09
N GLN A 63 -2.36 -0.13 -11.37
CA GLN A 63 -1.10 0.37 -11.95
C GLN A 63 -1.01 1.89 -11.86
N SER A 64 -2.07 2.61 -12.26
CA SER A 64 -2.08 4.08 -12.22
C SER A 64 -1.90 4.62 -10.81
N MET A 65 -2.53 3.98 -9.81
CA MET A 65 -2.33 4.31 -8.39
C MET A 65 -0.90 4.00 -7.96
N ALA A 66 -0.36 2.84 -8.31
CA ALA A 66 1.00 2.45 -7.96
C ALA A 66 2.02 3.47 -8.50
N ASP A 67 1.85 3.92 -9.74
CA ASP A 67 2.72 4.93 -10.36
C ASP A 67 2.57 6.29 -9.67
N ALA A 68 1.33 6.73 -9.43
CA ALA A 68 1.06 7.99 -8.72
C ALA A 68 1.71 8.00 -7.33
N ILE A 69 1.57 6.89 -6.61
CA ILE A 69 2.10 6.69 -5.27
C ILE A 69 3.62 6.70 -5.29
N THR A 70 4.23 5.89 -6.15
CA THR A 70 5.68 5.70 -6.22
C THR A 70 6.42 6.97 -6.64
N TYR A 71 5.93 7.66 -7.67
CA TYR A 71 6.70 8.70 -8.36
C TYR A 71 6.29 10.13 -7.98
N THR A 72 5.12 10.33 -7.38
CA THR A 72 4.63 11.69 -7.05
C THR A 72 4.30 11.82 -5.58
N ILE A 73 3.43 10.96 -5.05
CA ILE A 73 2.87 11.15 -3.71
C ILE A 73 3.90 10.81 -2.63
N TRP A 74 4.59 9.67 -2.72
CA TRP A 74 5.56 9.26 -1.71
C TRP A 74 6.80 10.14 -1.59
N PRO A 75 7.44 10.55 -2.68
CA PRO A 75 8.56 11.49 -2.60
C PRO A 75 8.19 12.80 -1.89
N TYR A 76 6.92 13.21 -1.95
CA TYR A 76 6.41 14.41 -1.29
C TYR A 76 5.98 14.14 0.17
N PHE A 77 5.07 13.19 0.41
CA PHE A 77 4.55 12.90 1.76
C PHE A 77 5.64 12.47 2.76
N LEU A 78 6.62 11.67 2.34
CA LEU A 78 7.70 11.27 3.25
C LEU A 78 8.54 12.45 3.73
N LYS A 79 8.74 13.46 2.87
CA LYS A 79 9.43 14.69 3.26
C LYS A 79 8.60 15.48 4.28
N ARG A 80 7.28 15.37 4.27
CA ARG A 80 6.37 16.04 5.22
C ARG A 80 6.00 15.15 6.40
N GLY A 81 6.57 13.95 6.52
CA GLY A 81 6.35 13.03 7.63
C GLY A 81 5.01 12.29 7.59
N TRP A 82 4.34 12.23 6.44
CA TRP A 82 3.04 11.60 6.26
C TRP A 82 3.13 10.17 5.75
N PHE A 83 2.30 9.29 6.33
CA PHE A 83 2.17 7.90 5.93
C PHE A 83 0.69 7.60 5.66
N ILE A 84 0.29 7.57 4.40
CA ILE A 84 -1.07 7.18 4.02
C ILE A 84 -1.23 5.68 3.86
N SER A 85 -2.40 5.17 4.21
CA SER A 85 -2.78 3.77 4.05
C SER A 85 -3.75 3.60 2.89
N ALA A 86 -3.49 2.64 1.99
CA ALA A 86 -4.43 2.28 0.91
C ALA A 86 -5.76 1.75 1.44
N LYS A 87 -5.82 1.28 2.70
CA LYS A 87 -7.07 0.82 3.34
C LYS A 87 -8.15 1.91 3.31
N TYR A 88 -7.75 3.17 3.36
CA TYR A 88 -8.64 4.32 3.47
C TYR A 88 -8.60 5.25 2.26
N LEU A 89 -7.83 4.90 1.22
CA LEU A 89 -7.63 5.74 0.03
C LEU A 89 -8.25 5.13 -1.22
N TYR A 90 -9.23 5.85 -1.76
CA TYR A 90 -9.84 5.53 -3.04
C TYR A 90 -9.04 6.09 -4.21
N PHE A 91 -9.16 5.47 -5.38
CA PHE A 91 -8.51 5.88 -6.63
C PHE A 91 -8.63 7.40 -6.89
N GLN A 92 -9.83 7.97 -6.71
CA GLN A 92 -10.08 9.39 -6.95
C GLN A 92 -9.29 10.30 -5.99
N GLN A 93 -9.12 9.90 -4.73
CA GLN A 93 -8.34 10.67 -3.76
C GLN A 93 -6.85 10.62 -4.11
N VAL A 94 -6.33 9.45 -4.49
CA VAL A 94 -4.95 9.30 -4.97
C VAL A 94 -4.68 10.21 -6.18
N MET A 95 -5.59 10.23 -7.15
CA MET A 95 -5.42 11.10 -8.33
C MET A 95 -5.55 12.59 -8.00
N ARG A 96 -6.39 12.96 -7.02
CA ARG A 96 -6.46 14.34 -6.52
C ARG A 96 -5.16 14.78 -5.86
N PHE A 97 -4.58 13.96 -4.97
CA PHE A 97 -3.28 14.26 -4.37
C PHE A 97 -2.17 14.33 -5.43
N LYS A 98 -2.11 13.37 -6.36
CA LYS A 98 -1.16 13.41 -7.47
C LYS A 98 -1.24 14.73 -8.23
N LYS A 99 -2.45 15.17 -8.58
CA LYS A 99 -2.67 16.42 -9.31
C LYS A 99 -2.30 17.65 -8.48
N ALA A 100 -2.68 17.70 -7.21
CA ALA A 100 -2.34 18.81 -6.32
C ALA A 100 -0.83 18.96 -6.18
N ILE A 101 -0.11 17.86 -5.91
CA ILE A 101 1.35 17.85 -5.76
C ILE A 101 2.04 18.21 -7.08
N ALA A 102 1.59 17.66 -8.22
CA ALA A 102 2.18 17.97 -9.52
C ALA A 102 1.96 19.42 -9.96
N ASN A 103 0.96 20.10 -9.39
CA ASN A 103 0.63 21.49 -9.66
C ASN A 103 1.17 22.45 -8.58
N LEU A 104 1.95 21.96 -7.61
CA LEU A 104 2.63 22.85 -6.67
C LEU A 104 3.58 23.75 -7.48
N PRO A 105 3.57 25.08 -7.23
CA PRO A 105 4.51 25.97 -7.87
C PRO A 105 5.94 25.74 -7.31
N SER A 106 6.92 26.47 -7.82
CA SER A 106 8.26 26.43 -7.24
C SER A 106 8.26 27.03 -5.84
N LEU A 107 9.21 26.61 -5.00
CA LEU A 107 9.37 27.13 -3.62
C LEU A 107 9.56 28.66 -3.56
N GLU A 108 10.05 29.27 -4.64
CA GLU A 108 10.26 30.73 -4.77
C GLU A 108 8.98 31.49 -5.11
N ASP A 109 7.90 30.78 -5.48
CA ASP A 109 6.62 31.38 -5.82
C ASP A 109 5.84 31.76 -4.55
N ASN A 110 5.18 32.91 -4.57
CA ASN A 110 4.38 33.40 -3.45
C ASN A 110 3.18 32.48 -3.15
N ASP A 111 2.66 31.80 -4.17
CA ASP A 111 1.50 30.92 -4.04
C ASP A 111 1.88 29.54 -3.45
N TYR A 112 3.17 29.21 -3.37
CA TYR A 112 3.65 27.91 -2.89
C TYR A 112 3.14 27.59 -1.49
N PHE A 113 3.30 28.54 -0.58
CA PHE A 113 2.98 28.35 0.83
C PHE A 113 1.48 28.07 1.03
N GLU A 114 0.62 28.80 0.33
CA GLU A 114 -0.83 28.58 0.38
C GLU A 114 -1.20 27.20 -0.17
N LYS A 115 -0.65 26.79 -1.31
CA LYS A 115 -0.91 25.48 -1.91
C LYS A 115 -0.37 24.31 -1.09
N GLU A 116 0.78 24.49 -0.45
CA GLU A 116 1.33 23.51 0.49
C GLU A 116 0.40 23.31 1.69
N LEU A 117 -0.12 24.42 2.25
CA LEU A 117 -1.07 24.37 3.36
C LEU A 117 -2.42 23.73 2.96
N GLU A 118 -2.91 23.96 1.74
CA GLU A 118 -4.12 23.29 1.24
C GLU A 118 -3.97 21.75 1.23
N ILE A 119 -2.80 21.26 0.83
CA ILE A 119 -2.50 19.81 0.82
C ILE A 119 -2.36 19.29 2.25
N GLU A 120 -1.65 20.02 3.11
CA GLU A 120 -1.47 19.68 4.52
C GLU A 120 -2.83 19.60 5.25
N GLU A 121 -3.70 20.60 5.11
CA GLU A 121 -5.04 20.60 5.71
C GLU A 121 -5.92 19.46 5.20
N SER A 122 -5.77 19.09 3.93
CA SER A 122 -6.45 17.92 3.36
C SER A 122 -6.00 16.61 4.03
N LEU A 123 -4.70 16.46 4.31
CA LEU A 123 -4.13 15.29 5.00
C LEU A 123 -4.51 15.24 6.47
N LEU A 124 -4.50 16.40 7.14
CA LEU A 124 -4.93 16.55 8.52
C LEU A 124 -6.41 16.16 8.67
N THR A 125 -7.28 16.73 7.83
CA THR A 125 -8.71 16.45 7.84
C THR A 125 -9.00 14.98 7.58
N PHE A 126 -8.35 14.41 6.56
CA PHE A 126 -8.46 13.00 6.24
C PHE A 126 -8.05 12.12 7.42
N THR A 127 -6.85 12.33 7.98
CA THR A 127 -6.33 11.51 9.07
C THR A 127 -7.16 11.66 10.35
N ARG A 128 -7.59 12.88 10.67
CA ARG A 128 -8.45 13.18 11.82
C ARG A 128 -9.75 12.38 11.78
N SER A 129 -10.36 12.26 10.60
CA SER A 129 -11.58 11.46 10.40
C SER A 129 -11.40 9.96 10.64
N LEU A 130 -10.16 9.46 10.61
CA LEU A 130 -9.83 8.04 10.71
C LEU A 130 -9.32 7.64 12.10
N VAL A 131 -9.08 8.59 13.00
CA VAL A 131 -8.43 8.35 14.31
C VAL A 131 -9.11 7.21 15.07
N GLY A 132 -10.45 7.24 15.18
CA GLY A 132 -11.21 6.21 15.90
C GLY A 132 -11.07 4.81 15.28
N SER A 133 -11.19 4.72 13.96
CA SER A 133 -11.04 3.44 13.23
C SER A 133 -9.61 2.89 13.34
N ILE A 134 -8.60 3.76 13.26
CA ILE A 134 -7.19 3.37 13.39
C ILE A 134 -6.90 2.86 14.82
N GLU A 135 -7.44 3.52 15.84
CA GLU A 135 -7.32 3.08 17.24
C GLU A 135 -7.91 1.68 17.46
N GLU A 136 -9.12 1.44 16.94
CA GLU A 136 -9.79 0.14 17.03
C GLU A 136 -8.99 -0.96 16.32
N ASP A 137 -8.54 -0.68 15.09
CA ASP A 137 -7.73 -1.59 14.29
C ASP A 137 -6.42 -1.96 15.01
N VAL A 138 -5.66 -0.97 15.48
CA VAL A 138 -4.35 -1.24 16.08
C VAL A 138 -4.49 -1.97 17.42
N CYS A 139 -5.50 -1.62 18.22
CA CYS A 139 -5.74 -2.24 19.52
C CYS A 139 -6.25 -3.68 19.42
N SER A 140 -7.01 -4.00 18.36
CA SER A 140 -7.48 -5.36 18.10
C SER A 140 -6.37 -6.26 17.53
N LYS A 141 -5.46 -5.71 16.71
CA LYS A 141 -4.36 -6.47 16.10
C LYS A 141 -3.17 -6.69 17.04
N TRP A 142 -2.78 -5.69 17.82
CA TRP A 142 -1.65 -5.79 18.76
C TRP A 142 -2.13 -5.80 20.21
N VAL A 143 -2.88 -6.84 20.58
CA VAL A 143 -3.46 -7.02 21.93
C VAL A 143 -2.44 -6.81 23.06
N PRO A 144 -1.18 -7.32 23.01
CA PRO A 144 -0.21 -7.09 24.07
C PRO A 144 0.21 -5.62 24.26
N ARG A 145 0.03 -4.78 23.23
CA ARG A 145 0.37 -3.34 23.24
C ARG A 145 -0.84 -2.44 23.52
N LYS A 146 -2.04 -3.03 23.56
CA LYS A 146 -3.33 -2.32 23.58
C LYS A 146 -3.37 -1.23 24.65
N GLU A 147 -3.03 -1.54 25.90
CA GLU A 147 -3.13 -0.58 27.00
C GLU A 147 -2.27 0.67 26.74
N ILE A 148 -1.02 0.48 26.32
CA ILE A 148 -0.09 1.60 26.04
C ILE A 148 -0.59 2.43 24.86
N ILE A 149 -1.06 1.78 23.80
CA ILE A 149 -1.57 2.46 22.61
C ILE A 149 -2.84 3.24 22.95
N GLN A 150 -3.78 2.66 23.69
CA GLN A 150 -5.01 3.34 24.12
C GLN A 150 -4.70 4.61 24.94
N GLN A 151 -3.73 4.56 25.84
CA GLN A 151 -3.30 5.75 26.59
C GLN A 151 -2.75 6.85 25.66
N ALA A 152 -2.01 6.48 24.61
CA ALA A 152 -1.52 7.44 23.63
C ALA A 152 -2.67 8.08 22.83
N PHE A 153 -3.69 7.31 22.43
CA PHE A 153 -4.87 7.84 21.75
C PHE A 153 -5.74 8.72 22.67
N ILE A 154 -5.89 8.36 23.94
CA ILE A 154 -6.55 9.23 24.94
C ILE A 154 -5.79 10.55 25.04
N ALA A 155 -4.46 10.51 25.19
CA ALA A 155 -3.63 11.71 25.24
C ALA A 155 -3.78 12.57 23.96
N HIS A 156 -3.85 11.95 22.77
CA HIS A 156 -4.13 12.67 21.52
C HIS A 156 -5.48 13.39 21.56
N LYS A 157 -6.56 12.69 21.93
CA LYS A 157 -7.92 13.24 22.00
C LYS A 157 -8.06 14.37 23.02
N GLU A 158 -7.28 14.31 24.10
CA GLU A 158 -7.23 15.34 25.14
C GLU A 158 -6.25 16.49 24.81
N GLY A 159 -5.63 16.51 23.62
CA GLY A 159 -4.67 17.55 23.23
C GLY A 159 -3.31 17.45 23.92
N LYS A 160 -3.03 16.36 24.64
CA LYS A 160 -1.76 16.09 25.34
C LYS A 160 -0.72 15.52 24.38
N TYR A 161 -0.41 16.25 23.32
CA TYR A 161 0.46 15.79 22.23
C TYR A 161 1.90 15.50 22.69
N ALA A 162 2.40 16.22 23.69
CA ALA A 162 3.70 15.97 24.30
C ALA A 162 3.83 14.55 24.89
N LEU A 163 2.71 13.97 25.35
CA LEU A 163 2.62 12.60 25.88
C LEU A 163 2.29 11.59 24.78
N SER A 164 1.36 11.94 23.88
CA SER A 164 0.92 11.06 22.80
C SER A 164 2.06 10.72 21.82
N ILE A 165 2.75 11.74 21.30
CA ILE A 165 3.71 11.59 20.18
C ILE A 165 4.86 10.64 20.53
N PRO A 166 5.58 10.78 21.67
CA PRO A 166 6.68 9.87 21.99
C PRO A 166 6.23 8.42 22.13
N VAL A 167 5.05 8.19 22.72
CA VAL A 167 4.48 6.85 22.89
C VAL A 167 4.08 6.26 21.54
N LEU A 168 3.39 7.02 20.67
CA LEU A 168 3.02 6.55 19.34
C LEU A 168 4.24 6.20 18.48
N LEU A 169 5.32 7.00 18.57
CA LEU A 169 6.58 6.70 17.88
C LEU A 169 7.21 5.40 18.39
N ALA A 170 7.29 5.22 19.71
CA ALA A 170 7.83 4.01 20.30
C ALA A 170 7.00 2.76 19.95
N GLN A 171 5.67 2.87 19.99
CA GLN A 171 4.79 1.75 19.63
C GLN A 171 4.82 1.45 18.13
N SER A 172 4.97 2.45 17.26
CA SER A 172 5.16 2.23 15.81
C SER A 172 6.44 1.43 15.53
N ASP A 173 7.52 1.74 16.23
CA ASP A 173 8.80 1.03 16.09
C ASP A 173 8.70 -0.43 16.59
N GLY A 174 8.04 -0.64 17.73
CA GLY A 174 7.77 -1.97 18.26
C GLY A 174 6.85 -2.80 17.35
N ILE A 175 5.81 -2.19 16.78
CA ILE A 175 4.93 -2.85 15.80
C ILE A 175 5.71 -3.24 14.55
N CYS A 176 6.58 -2.37 14.04
CA CYS A 176 7.45 -2.70 12.91
C CYS A 176 8.34 -3.91 13.23
N HIS A 177 8.90 -3.97 14.44
CA HIS A 177 9.64 -5.13 14.90
C HIS A 177 8.77 -6.40 14.95
N ASP A 178 7.54 -6.32 15.44
CA ASP A 178 6.63 -7.47 15.46
C ASP A 178 6.31 -7.98 14.03
N ILE A 179 6.23 -7.10 13.04
CA ILE A 179 5.95 -7.46 11.64
C ILE A 179 7.18 -8.04 10.95
N PHE A 180 8.35 -7.43 11.12
CA PHE A 180 9.54 -7.70 10.28
C PHE A 180 10.71 -8.35 11.01
N GLY A 181 10.70 -8.34 12.35
CA GLY A 181 11.83 -8.69 13.20
C GLY A 181 12.95 -7.64 13.19
N CYS A 182 12.64 -6.40 12.78
CA CYS A 182 13.58 -5.27 12.79
C CYS A 182 12.86 -3.95 13.06
N HIS A 183 13.58 -3.01 13.68
CA HIS A 183 13.06 -1.69 14.04
C HIS A 183 12.94 -0.77 12.82
N LEU A 184 11.91 0.07 12.81
CA LEU A 184 11.62 1.02 11.73
C LEU A 184 12.71 2.10 11.64
N PHE A 185 13.23 2.53 12.78
CA PHE A 185 14.15 3.66 12.88
C PHE A 185 15.62 3.28 13.01
N THR A 186 15.94 1.99 13.07
CA THR A 186 17.32 1.51 13.27
C THR A 186 17.99 1.21 11.94
N LYS A 187 19.20 1.74 11.74
CA LYS A 187 20.00 1.50 10.53
C LYS A 187 20.92 0.28 10.62
N PHE A 188 21.08 -0.31 11.81
CA PHE A 188 22.17 -1.23 12.12
C PHE A 188 21.78 -2.72 12.29
N GLU A 189 20.53 -3.04 12.65
CA GLU A 189 20.12 -4.43 12.96
C GLU A 189 18.89 -4.85 12.16
N GLY A 190 19.06 -5.86 11.30
CA GLY A 190 18.00 -6.40 10.44
C GLY A 190 17.64 -5.41 9.32
N ASN A 191 18.14 -5.67 8.11
CA ASN A 191 17.90 -4.75 7.00
C ASN A 191 16.44 -4.86 6.54
N ILE A 192 15.59 -3.91 6.94
CA ILE A 192 14.21 -3.81 6.47
C ILE A 192 14.13 -3.88 4.95
N LYS A 193 15.17 -3.41 4.23
CA LYS A 193 15.26 -3.50 2.77
C LYS A 193 15.37 -4.94 2.28
N GLU A 194 16.11 -5.79 2.98
CA GLU A 194 16.23 -7.21 2.64
C GLU A 194 14.92 -7.95 2.91
N LYS A 195 14.28 -7.67 4.05
CA LYS A 195 12.96 -8.22 4.39
C LYS A 195 11.91 -7.83 3.36
N VAL A 196 11.83 -6.54 3.03
CA VAL A 196 10.96 -6.01 1.97
C VAL A 196 11.23 -6.69 0.64
N LYS A 197 12.50 -6.83 0.22
CA LYS A 197 12.85 -7.48 -1.05
C LYS A 197 12.38 -8.93 -1.12
N ILE A 198 12.39 -9.66 0.00
CA ILE A 198 11.88 -11.04 0.06
C ILE A 198 10.35 -11.05 -0.04
N LEU A 199 9.69 -10.14 0.68
CA LEU A 199 8.22 -10.06 0.81
C LEU A 199 7.51 -9.44 -0.42
N ASP A 200 8.26 -8.69 -1.25
CA ASP A 200 7.76 -8.04 -2.48
C ASP A 200 7.53 -9.04 -3.63
N LYS A 201 8.01 -10.28 -3.50
CA LYS A 201 7.84 -11.30 -4.55
C LYS A 201 6.35 -11.60 -4.76
N ASN A 202 5.91 -11.55 -6.02
CA ASN A 202 4.53 -11.86 -6.46
C ASN A 202 3.44 -10.91 -5.93
N ARG A 203 3.80 -9.68 -5.56
CA ARG A 203 2.83 -8.65 -5.12
C ARG A 203 2.26 -7.87 -6.30
N THR A 204 1.05 -7.33 -6.13
CA THR A 204 0.48 -6.38 -7.10
C THR A 204 1.34 -5.11 -7.15
N PRO A 205 1.36 -4.38 -8.28
CA PRO A 205 2.11 -3.12 -8.40
C PRO A 205 1.83 -2.15 -7.23
N LEU A 206 0.56 -2.02 -6.84
CA LEU A 206 0.17 -1.16 -5.72
C LEU A 206 0.76 -1.62 -4.39
N SER A 207 0.65 -2.92 -4.06
CA SER A 207 1.20 -3.45 -2.80
C SER A 207 2.72 -3.29 -2.76
N SER A 208 3.38 -3.50 -3.91
CA SER A 208 4.82 -3.29 -4.06
C SER A 208 5.23 -1.83 -3.82
N ALA A 209 4.46 -0.88 -4.36
CA ALA A 209 4.68 0.55 -4.15
C ALA A 209 4.60 0.95 -2.67
N PHE A 210 3.66 0.38 -1.91
CA PHE A 210 3.55 0.60 -0.48
C PHE A 210 4.66 -0.06 0.32
N LEU A 211 5.03 -1.30 -0.01
CA LEU A 211 6.04 -2.05 0.74
C LEU A 211 7.44 -1.44 0.56
N LYS A 212 7.77 -0.98 -0.66
CA LYS A 212 9.05 -0.32 -0.96
C LYS A 212 9.25 0.99 -0.19
N LEU A 213 8.18 1.62 0.33
CA LEU A 213 8.28 2.80 1.18
C LEU A 213 9.20 2.59 2.39
N LEU A 214 9.13 1.42 3.01
CA LEU A 214 9.97 1.05 4.17
C LEU A 214 11.46 1.02 3.84
N THR A 215 11.81 1.01 2.55
CA THR A 215 13.21 1.03 2.10
C THR A 215 13.74 2.45 1.87
N ASN A 216 12.85 3.46 1.85
CA ASN A 216 13.24 4.85 1.70
C ASN A 216 13.76 5.43 3.01
N GLN A 217 14.63 6.43 2.91
CA GLN A 217 15.05 7.19 4.08
C GLN A 217 13.88 8.04 4.58
N LEU A 218 13.43 7.75 5.81
CA LEU A 218 12.34 8.48 6.44
C LEU A 218 12.88 9.74 7.10
N SER A 219 12.28 10.90 6.83
CA SER A 219 12.58 12.18 7.52
C SER A 219 12.50 12.04 9.05
N LEU A 220 11.61 11.17 9.52
CA LEU A 220 11.47 10.78 10.93
C LEU A 220 12.77 10.27 11.56
N SER A 221 13.59 9.56 10.79
CA SER A 221 14.79 8.83 11.25
C SER A 221 16.10 9.58 11.04
N GLU A 222 16.03 10.81 10.52
CA GLU A 222 17.22 11.62 10.25
C GLU A 222 17.78 12.25 11.52
N TYR A 223 19.10 12.48 11.55
CA TYR A 223 19.70 13.27 12.61
C TYR A 223 19.21 14.72 12.51
N THR A 224 18.96 15.35 13.67
CA THR A 224 18.39 16.70 13.71
C THR A 224 19.24 17.73 12.96
N ARG A 225 20.58 17.59 12.98
CA ARG A 225 21.49 18.46 12.23
C ARG A 225 21.22 18.41 10.72
N ASP A 226 21.19 17.20 10.15
CA ASP A 226 21.01 17.00 8.71
C ASP A 226 19.59 17.43 8.27
N LEU A 227 18.62 17.34 9.18
CA LEU A 227 17.25 17.79 8.94
C LEU A 227 17.14 19.32 8.94
N ASN A 228 17.85 20.01 9.84
CA ASN A 228 17.85 21.47 9.89
C ASN A 228 18.41 22.08 8.60
N GLU A 229 19.49 21.53 8.05
CA GLU A 229 20.06 21.95 6.77
C GLU A 229 19.05 21.82 5.61
N LYS A 230 18.24 20.76 5.61
CA LYS A 230 17.18 20.60 4.60
C LYS A 230 16.03 21.57 4.79
N ARG A 231 15.69 21.91 6.03
CA ARG A 231 14.65 22.91 6.34
C ARG A 231 15.01 24.32 5.89
N GLU A 232 16.30 24.65 5.80
CA GLU A 232 16.75 25.92 5.21
C GLU A 232 16.35 26.04 3.73
N ASN A 233 16.28 24.92 3.01
CA ASN A 233 15.91 24.86 1.60
C ASN A 233 14.42 24.56 1.37
N ASP A 234 13.74 23.95 2.34
CA ASP A 234 12.34 23.54 2.27
C ASP A 234 11.72 23.61 3.68
N PRO A 235 11.02 24.72 4.02
CA PRO A 235 10.50 24.95 5.38
C PRO A 235 9.53 23.87 5.88
N PHE A 236 8.93 23.09 4.98
CA PHE A 236 7.99 22.01 5.30
C PHE A 236 8.68 20.65 5.44
N TYR A 237 10.01 20.60 5.34
CA TYR A 237 10.76 19.37 5.45
C TYR A 237 10.82 18.84 6.88
N GLY A 238 10.47 17.56 7.02
CA GLY A 238 10.59 16.75 8.23
C GLY A 238 10.00 17.41 9.47
N PRO A 239 8.72 17.86 9.48
CA PRO A 239 8.11 18.58 10.61
C PRO A 239 8.05 17.75 11.91
N LEU A 240 8.26 16.44 11.80
CA LEU A 240 8.31 15.49 12.90
C LEU A 240 9.65 14.72 12.85
N ASN A 241 10.53 14.96 13.83
CA ASN A 241 11.84 14.32 13.91
C ASN A 241 11.99 13.49 15.18
N ARG A 242 12.02 12.15 15.07
CA ARG A 242 12.09 11.24 16.23
C ARG A 242 13.36 11.46 17.05
N HIS A 243 14.49 11.71 16.40
CA HIS A 243 15.76 11.96 17.09
C HIS A 243 15.65 13.21 17.99
N GLY A 244 15.20 14.34 17.42
CA GLY A 244 15.03 15.58 18.15
C GLY A 244 14.03 15.48 19.30
N ILE A 245 12.89 14.82 19.08
CA ILE A 245 11.86 14.63 20.11
C ILE A 245 12.38 13.80 21.28
N LEU A 246 12.97 12.63 21.00
CA LEU A 246 13.35 11.70 22.06
C LEU A 246 14.64 12.11 22.79
N HIS A 247 15.44 13.01 22.21
CA HIS A 247 16.58 13.63 22.90
C HIS A 247 16.27 15.02 23.47
N GLY A 248 15.02 15.50 23.37
CA GLY A 248 14.61 16.80 23.92
C GLY A 248 15.21 18.02 23.19
N LEU A 249 15.65 17.84 21.93
CA LEU A 249 16.18 18.91 21.09
C LEU A 249 15.06 19.68 20.36
N ASP A 250 13.95 19.01 20.06
CA ASP A 250 12.75 19.62 19.51
C ASP A 250 11.75 19.82 20.63
N LEU A 251 11.39 21.07 20.94
CA LEU A 251 10.44 21.44 21.98
C LEU A 251 9.09 21.91 21.42
N ASP A 252 9.01 22.12 20.10
CA ASP A 252 7.81 22.62 19.39
C ASP A 252 7.05 21.47 18.69
N TYR A 253 7.52 20.23 18.86
CA TYR A 253 6.82 19.04 18.39
C TYR A 253 5.39 18.83 18.92
N PRO A 254 4.97 19.28 20.13
CA PRO A 254 3.64 18.99 20.71
C PRO A 254 2.45 19.65 19.99
N LYS A 255 2.20 19.28 18.73
CA LYS A 255 1.13 19.79 17.88
C LYS A 255 0.22 18.66 17.41
N GLU A 256 -1.05 18.98 17.18
CA GLU A 256 -2.03 18.01 16.66
C GLU A 256 -1.53 17.37 15.35
N ALA A 257 -1.04 18.20 14.43
CA ALA A 257 -0.53 17.75 13.13
C ALA A 257 0.55 16.67 13.26
N ASN A 258 1.45 16.82 14.23
CA ASN A 258 2.50 15.85 14.50
C ASN A 258 1.97 14.56 15.14
N SER A 259 0.97 14.67 16.01
CA SER A 259 0.28 13.50 16.54
C SER A 259 -0.48 12.74 15.44
N LEU A 260 -1.13 13.45 14.50
CA LEU A 260 -1.80 12.86 13.35
C LEU A 260 -0.83 12.17 12.40
N ARG A 261 0.37 12.72 12.17
CA ARG A 261 1.44 12.03 11.43
C ARG A 261 1.82 10.70 12.09
N CYS A 262 1.97 10.66 13.41
CA CYS A 262 2.22 9.41 14.13
C CYS A 262 1.07 8.40 13.99
N ILE A 263 -0.18 8.86 14.06
CA ILE A 263 -1.37 8.01 13.85
C ILE A 263 -1.41 7.48 12.40
N SER A 264 -1.04 8.30 11.42
CA SER A 264 -0.94 7.91 10.01
C SER A 264 0.09 6.78 9.82
N LEU A 265 1.22 6.84 10.54
CA LEU A 265 2.22 5.77 10.55
C LEU A 265 1.66 4.45 11.10
N LEU A 266 0.87 4.48 12.17
CA LEU A 266 0.18 3.28 12.67
C LEU A 266 -0.79 2.71 11.63
N SER A 267 -1.58 3.55 10.97
CA SER A 267 -2.49 3.15 9.89
C SER A 267 -1.75 2.48 8.73
N TYR A 268 -0.58 3.01 8.39
CA TYR A 268 0.30 2.41 7.39
C TYR A 268 0.81 1.03 7.83
N LEU A 269 1.29 0.88 9.08
CA LEU A 269 1.77 -0.40 9.61
C LEU A 269 0.65 -1.46 9.71
N ILE A 270 -0.57 -1.05 10.05
CA ILE A 270 -1.77 -1.90 9.99
C ILE A 270 -1.93 -2.50 8.59
N MET A 271 -1.94 -1.66 7.56
CA MET A 271 -2.11 -2.11 6.17
C MET A 271 -0.96 -3.00 5.72
N ILE A 272 0.28 -2.67 6.09
CA ILE A 272 1.43 -3.53 5.76
C ILE A 272 1.28 -4.90 6.40
N ASN A 273 0.86 -4.98 7.67
CA ASN A 273 0.59 -6.26 8.31
C ASN A 273 -0.53 -7.04 7.58
N GLU A 274 -1.57 -6.36 7.10
CA GLU A 274 -2.67 -6.97 6.32
C GLU A 274 -2.23 -7.42 4.91
N PHE A 275 -1.21 -6.82 4.31
CA PHE A 275 -0.66 -7.32 3.05
C PHE A 275 0.18 -8.59 3.25
N LEU A 276 0.80 -8.75 4.42
CA LEU A 276 1.73 -9.83 4.68
C LEU A 276 1.06 -11.11 5.20
N ASN A 277 -0.11 -11.01 5.83
CA ASN A 277 -0.89 -12.12 6.36
C ASN A 277 -2.12 -12.40 5.49
#